data_AF-A0A943X3K5-F1
#
_entry.id   AF-A0A943X3K5-F1
#
_cell.length_a   1.000
_cell.length_b   1.000
_cell.length_c   1.000
_cell.angle_alpha   90.00
_cell.angle_beta   90.00
_cell.angle_gamma   90.00
#
_symmetry.space_group_name_H-M   'P 1'
#
loop_
_entity.id
_entity.type
_entity.pdbx_description
1 polymer ?
#
loop_
_entity_poly.entity_id
_entity_poly.type
_entity_poly.pdbx_seq_one_letter_code
_entity_poly.pdbx_strand_id
1 'polypeptide(L)'
;MNKKALALFAAVLTAGSSVCVSAAEIFSDINDVPWGGAQAYINSVYENGLMVGDVDENGKRVFRAKENISYNELVQLVYNLSEDTADNDTINKWAEEMRKNNIPKWAYNSVSYALENGIITRTNISSFMNMDGSARSATREDTAYIFGRFLENEGVKASAAVKNFADKNKISAVCAPYVDLLSSLDILVGDENNNFNPNNTVNRAETAVIATKTNNILKDRESDPVHEDKTGSDYSGYINNVTEDSFMLYTFDGESVILDRAWDSQFYLDGEKTDTRAIYSLTSNGILVKADVYVNSDNVAMEIYCTREGIEGEVTGIGHKEGDYKRGSRKIPYSFDTVTITYTNGLSRSYRIDEDTSFYYDDEEIDVVEFQKLIGKSLPDNAELEIYEPDEDEDDESYLPVYGEADAEFNDEYYVYPQTRIKELRLHTVMLENAVISSINNEEITVLDEEGKEYEYKLADGARFYVDGKKERITDFKKAVKMDLSNVKIKYDNDGYVTHLYAEE
;
A
#
# COMPACT_ATOMS: atom_id res chain seq x y z
N MET A 1 -15.75 43.12 -23.88
CA MET A 1 -16.87 42.75 -22.98
C MET A 1 -16.81 41.25 -22.83
N ASN A 2 -16.07 40.78 -21.81
CA ASN A 2 -16.58 40.44 -20.47
C ASN A 2 -17.27 39.07 -20.51
N LYS A 3 -17.03 38.11 -19.63
CA LYS A 3 -16.11 37.83 -18.51
C LYS A 3 -16.51 36.40 -18.09
N LYS A 4 -15.58 35.65 -17.49
CA LYS A 4 -15.79 34.34 -16.84
C LYS A 4 -17.00 34.29 -15.90
N ALA A 5 -17.61 33.10 -15.75
CA ALA A 5 -18.26 32.58 -14.54
C ALA A 5 -18.44 31.06 -14.75
N LEU A 6 -17.60 30.16 -14.24
CA LEU A 6 -17.48 29.71 -12.83
C LEU A 6 -18.74 29.92 -12.00
N ALA A 7 -19.43 28.84 -11.67
CA ALA A 7 -20.37 28.74 -10.56
C ALA A 7 -20.08 27.45 -9.78
N LEU A 8 -19.22 27.61 -8.77
CA LEU A 8 -19.18 26.84 -7.54
C LEU A 8 -20.36 27.27 -6.63
N PHE A 9 -20.61 26.49 -5.57
CA PHE A 9 -21.49 26.68 -4.39
C PHE A 9 -22.90 26.05 -4.48
N ALA A 10 -23.45 25.41 -3.44
CA ALA A 10 -23.01 25.14 -2.07
C ALA A 10 -23.86 23.99 -1.47
N ALA A 11 -23.26 23.23 -0.56
CA ALA A 11 -23.98 22.37 0.36
C ALA A 11 -24.91 23.21 1.26
N VAL A 12 -26.17 22.77 1.38
CA VAL A 12 -27.06 23.17 2.47
C VAL A 12 -27.26 21.95 3.35
N LEU A 13 -26.55 21.92 4.48
CA LEU A 13 -26.87 21.06 5.62
C LEU A 13 -28.15 21.60 6.27
N THR A 14 -29.28 20.99 5.95
CA THR A 14 -30.44 20.99 6.86
C THR A 14 -30.48 19.63 7.53
N ALA A 15 -30.02 19.60 8.78
CA ALA A 15 -30.28 18.50 9.69
C ALA A 15 -31.80 18.36 9.90
N GLY A 16 -32.30 17.13 9.80
CA GLY A 16 -33.64 16.80 10.27
C GLY A 16 -34.32 15.72 9.45
N SER A 17 -34.27 14.50 9.99
CA SER A 17 -34.90 13.26 9.49
C SER A 17 -34.03 12.51 8.49
N SER A 18 -33.53 11.34 8.92
CA SER A 18 -32.96 10.31 8.05
C SER A 18 -34.04 9.80 7.09
N VAL A 19 -34.34 10.58 6.06
CA VAL A 19 -34.76 10.02 4.78
C VAL A 19 -33.49 9.41 4.23
N CYS A 20 -33.47 8.08 4.05
CA CYS A 20 -32.44 7.44 3.25
C CYS A 20 -32.39 8.20 1.93
N VAL A 21 -31.33 8.95 1.69
CA VAL A 21 -31.04 9.48 0.36
C VAL A 21 -30.77 8.24 -0.47
N SER A 22 -31.78 7.75 -1.20
CA SER A 22 -31.53 6.84 -2.32
C SER A 22 -30.54 7.57 -3.22
N ALA A 23 -29.34 7.03 -3.37
CA ALA A 23 -28.53 7.30 -4.55
C ALA A 23 -29.48 7.17 -5.75
N ALA A 24 -29.60 8.22 -6.56
CA ALA A 24 -30.43 8.15 -7.75
C ALA A 24 -29.98 6.94 -8.57
N GLU A 25 -30.88 6.01 -8.88
CA GLU A 25 -30.57 4.89 -9.77
C GLU A 25 -30.08 5.45 -11.11
N ILE A 26 -28.80 5.21 -11.43
CA ILE A 26 -28.13 5.74 -12.63
C ILE A 26 -28.88 5.34 -13.90
N PHE A 27 -29.42 4.11 -13.91
CA PHE A 27 -30.26 3.56 -14.96
C PHE A 27 -31.65 3.23 -14.41
N SER A 28 -32.71 3.66 -15.11
CA SER A 28 -34.10 3.40 -14.69
C SER A 28 -34.52 1.93 -14.80
N ASP A 29 -33.76 1.13 -15.56
CA ASP A 29 -33.95 -0.31 -15.76
C ASP A 29 -32.90 -1.17 -15.04
N ILE A 30 -32.14 -0.61 -14.08
CA ILE A 30 -31.06 -1.33 -13.37
C ILE A 30 -31.57 -2.58 -12.61
N ASN A 31 -32.85 -2.60 -12.26
CA ASN A 31 -33.49 -3.72 -11.59
C ASN A 31 -34.04 -4.79 -12.57
N ASP A 32 -34.00 -4.55 -13.89
CA ASP A 32 -34.44 -5.50 -14.92
C ASP A 32 -33.25 -6.15 -15.67
N VAL A 33 -32.48 -6.95 -14.93
CA VAL A 33 -31.27 -7.62 -15.44
C VAL A 33 -31.49 -9.12 -15.74
N PRO A 34 -30.69 -9.73 -16.62
CA PRO A 34 -30.82 -11.15 -16.96
C PRO A 34 -30.46 -12.14 -15.83
N TRP A 35 -29.63 -11.75 -14.87
CA TRP A 35 -29.34 -12.54 -13.65
C TRP A 35 -28.98 -11.63 -12.47
N GLY A 36 -29.12 -12.14 -11.25
CA GLY A 36 -28.78 -11.41 -10.02
C GLY A 36 -27.27 -11.12 -9.94
N GLY A 37 -26.92 -9.89 -9.58
CA GLY A 37 -25.51 -9.45 -9.46
C GLY A 37 -24.96 -8.78 -10.72
N ALA A 38 -25.67 -8.85 -11.85
CA ALA A 38 -25.29 -8.11 -13.07
C ALA A 38 -25.19 -6.59 -12.84
N GLN A 39 -25.97 -6.05 -11.89
CA GLN A 39 -25.96 -4.62 -11.54
C GLN A 39 -24.57 -4.10 -11.14
N ALA A 40 -23.77 -4.92 -10.45
CA ALA A 40 -22.43 -4.51 -10.04
C ALA A 40 -21.52 -4.28 -11.26
N TYR A 41 -21.57 -5.17 -12.25
CA TYR A 41 -20.82 -5.02 -13.49
C TYR A 41 -21.33 -3.84 -14.32
N ILE A 42 -22.65 -3.65 -14.40
CA ILE A 42 -23.27 -2.52 -15.10
C ILE A 42 -22.83 -1.18 -14.49
N ASN A 43 -22.83 -1.07 -13.17
CA ASN A 43 -22.34 0.12 -12.47
C ASN A 43 -20.85 0.32 -12.72
N SER A 44 -20.04 -0.74 -12.62
CA SER A 44 -18.60 -0.69 -12.86
C SER A 44 -18.27 -0.15 -14.26
N VAL A 45 -18.88 -0.68 -15.33
CA VAL A 45 -18.62 -0.19 -16.69
C VAL A 45 -19.14 1.22 -16.93
N TYR A 46 -20.16 1.66 -16.19
CA TYR A 46 -20.63 3.04 -16.26
C TYR A 46 -19.65 4.01 -15.57
N GLU A 47 -19.22 3.68 -14.36
CA GLU A 47 -18.28 4.48 -13.56
C GLU A 47 -16.94 4.63 -14.25
N ASN A 48 -16.48 3.59 -14.96
CA ASN A 48 -15.27 3.62 -15.76
C ASN A 48 -15.47 4.24 -17.16
N GLY A 49 -16.66 4.79 -17.46
CA GLY A 49 -16.95 5.43 -18.76
C GLY A 49 -17.01 4.47 -19.95
N LEU A 50 -16.97 3.16 -19.72
CA LEU A 50 -16.91 2.14 -20.76
C LEU A 50 -18.26 1.90 -21.44
N MET A 51 -19.35 1.85 -20.66
CA MET A 51 -20.71 1.68 -21.18
C MET A 51 -21.68 2.64 -20.49
N VAL A 52 -22.21 3.62 -21.24
CA VAL A 52 -23.01 4.73 -20.68
C VAL A 52 -24.53 4.55 -20.80
N GLY A 53 -24.99 3.44 -21.38
CA GLY A 53 -26.40 3.20 -21.71
C GLY A 53 -26.94 4.16 -22.78
N ASP A 54 -28.26 4.19 -22.92
CA ASP A 54 -29.00 5.03 -23.84
C ASP A 54 -30.02 5.89 -23.08
N VAL A 55 -30.68 6.82 -23.77
CA VAL A 55 -31.80 7.60 -23.22
C VAL A 55 -33.10 7.10 -23.85
N ASP A 56 -34.06 6.74 -23.01
CA ASP A 56 -35.38 6.30 -23.46
C ASP A 56 -36.23 7.48 -23.98
N GLU A 57 -37.40 7.18 -24.54
CA GLU A 57 -38.33 8.18 -25.07
C GLU A 57 -38.81 9.21 -24.03
N ASN A 58 -38.65 8.91 -22.73
CA ASN A 58 -39.03 9.77 -21.61
C ASN A 58 -37.84 10.57 -21.05
N GLY A 59 -36.67 10.50 -21.68
CA GLY A 59 -35.46 11.22 -21.22
C GLY A 59 -34.74 10.53 -20.05
N LYS A 60 -35.10 9.29 -19.69
CA LYS A 60 -34.42 8.52 -18.64
C LYS A 60 -33.29 7.69 -19.22
N ARG A 61 -32.19 7.58 -18.49
CA ARG A 61 -31.07 6.72 -18.87
C ARG A 61 -31.44 5.26 -18.62
N VAL A 62 -31.24 4.40 -19.63
CA VAL A 62 -31.50 2.96 -19.60
C VAL A 62 -30.26 2.19 -20.05
N PHE A 63 -29.97 1.06 -19.43
CA PHE A 63 -28.83 0.22 -19.80
C PHE A 63 -29.19 -0.82 -20.87
N ARG A 64 -30.45 -1.28 -20.91
CA ARG A 64 -30.97 -2.36 -21.78
C ARG A 64 -30.22 -3.68 -21.61
N ALA A 65 -30.06 -4.13 -20.37
CA ALA A 65 -29.19 -5.24 -19.97
C ALA A 65 -29.39 -6.55 -20.75
N LYS A 66 -30.62 -6.84 -21.17
CA LYS A 66 -31.00 -8.08 -21.86
C LYS A 66 -30.86 -8.01 -23.39
N GLU A 67 -30.66 -6.82 -23.95
CA GLU A 67 -30.51 -6.66 -25.39
C GLU A 67 -29.13 -7.15 -25.85
N ASN A 68 -29.09 -7.69 -27.07
CA ASN A 68 -27.84 -8.11 -27.69
C ASN A 68 -26.98 -6.90 -28.04
N ILE A 69 -25.68 -7.00 -27.80
CA ILE A 69 -24.73 -5.97 -28.23
C ILE A 69 -24.38 -6.14 -29.72
N SER A 70 -24.24 -5.03 -30.43
CA SER A 70 -23.82 -5.03 -31.84
C SER A 70 -22.31 -5.01 -32.01
N TYR A 71 -21.82 -5.39 -33.20
CA TYR A 71 -20.40 -5.28 -33.54
C TYR A 71 -19.84 -3.85 -33.41
N ASN A 72 -20.63 -2.84 -33.79
CA ASN A 72 -20.21 -1.44 -33.68
C ASN A 72 -20.01 -1.04 -32.21
N GLU A 73 -20.89 -1.51 -31.31
CA GLU A 73 -20.79 -1.24 -29.88
C GLU A 73 -19.64 -2.01 -29.22
N LEU A 74 -19.35 -3.25 -29.64
CA LEU A 74 -18.17 -3.99 -29.16
C LEU A 74 -16.87 -3.28 -29.52
N VAL A 75 -16.76 -2.81 -30.75
CA VAL A 75 -15.57 -2.08 -31.20
C VAL A 75 -15.47 -0.72 -30.50
N GLN A 76 -16.60 -0.05 -30.24
CA GLN A 76 -16.63 1.14 -29.40
C GLN A 76 -16.11 0.87 -27.99
N LEU A 77 -16.45 -0.28 -27.42
CA LEU A 77 -16.02 -0.66 -26.08
C LEU A 77 -14.52 -0.93 -26.03
N VAL A 78 -13.95 -1.64 -27.01
CA VAL A 78 -12.51 -1.83 -27.14
C VAL A 78 -11.79 -0.49 -27.32
N TYR A 79 -12.33 0.41 -28.12
CA TYR A 79 -11.79 1.76 -28.27
C TYR A 79 -11.80 2.54 -26.96
N ASN A 80 -12.87 2.44 -26.16
CA ASN A 80 -12.92 3.06 -24.84
C ASN A 80 -11.89 2.44 -23.87
N LEU A 81 -11.70 1.11 -23.91
CA LEU A 81 -10.71 0.39 -23.10
C LEU A 81 -9.26 0.73 -23.47
N SER A 82 -9.01 1.15 -24.72
CA SER A 82 -7.66 1.55 -25.14
C SER A 82 -7.22 2.93 -24.64
N GLU A 83 -8.17 3.75 -24.17
CA GLU A 83 -7.97 5.17 -23.83
C GLU A 83 -7.35 6.05 -24.95
N ASP A 84 -7.16 5.48 -26.13
CA ASP A 84 -6.58 6.12 -27.30
C ASP A 84 -7.58 7.04 -28.02
N THR A 85 -7.02 7.90 -28.87
CA THR A 85 -7.82 8.75 -29.77
C THR A 85 -7.47 8.49 -31.23
N ALA A 86 -8.48 8.12 -32.02
CA ALA A 86 -8.30 8.02 -33.47
C ALA A 86 -8.14 9.43 -34.06
N ASP A 87 -6.99 9.69 -34.67
CA ASP A 87 -6.75 10.95 -35.36
C ASP A 87 -7.54 11.07 -36.67
N ASN A 88 -7.64 12.30 -37.18
CA ASN A 88 -8.39 12.56 -38.41
C ASN A 88 -7.79 11.85 -39.64
N ASP A 89 -6.49 11.60 -39.66
CA ASP A 89 -5.82 10.94 -40.79
C ASP A 89 -6.20 9.46 -40.85
N THR A 90 -6.25 8.79 -39.71
CA THR A 90 -6.71 7.42 -39.53
C THR A 90 -8.19 7.28 -39.91
N ILE A 91 -9.04 8.20 -39.43
CA ILE A 91 -10.47 8.21 -39.80
C ILE A 91 -10.62 8.39 -41.31
N ASN A 92 -9.90 9.33 -41.93
CA ASN A 92 -9.98 9.60 -43.36
C ASN A 92 -9.48 8.43 -44.20
N LYS A 93 -8.41 7.75 -43.76
CA LYS A 93 -7.86 6.55 -44.41
C LYS A 93 -8.90 5.43 -44.53
N TRP A 94 -9.72 5.23 -43.49
CA TRP A 94 -10.70 4.14 -43.44
C TRP A 94 -12.13 4.56 -43.82
N ALA A 95 -12.40 5.85 -44.03
CA ALA A 95 -13.74 6.39 -44.29
C ALA A 95 -14.47 5.75 -45.49
N GLU A 96 -13.74 5.45 -46.58
CA GLU A 96 -14.34 4.79 -47.75
C GLU A 96 -14.82 3.37 -47.42
N GLU A 97 -14.01 2.60 -46.71
CA GLU A 97 -14.34 1.23 -46.31
C GLU A 97 -15.53 1.23 -45.33
N MET A 98 -15.53 2.12 -44.34
CA MET A 98 -16.64 2.27 -43.39
C MET A 98 -17.95 2.67 -44.08
N ARG A 99 -17.90 3.63 -45.03
CA ARG A 99 -19.06 4.05 -45.82
C ARG A 99 -19.60 2.92 -46.70
N LYS A 100 -18.72 2.15 -47.34
CA LYS A 100 -19.11 1.01 -48.19
C LYS A 100 -19.84 -0.08 -47.41
N ASN A 101 -19.47 -0.27 -46.14
CA ASN A 101 -20.07 -1.26 -45.25
C ASN A 101 -21.20 -0.68 -44.37
N ASN A 102 -21.73 0.50 -44.70
CA ASN A 102 -22.83 1.17 -44.00
C ASN A 102 -22.59 1.39 -42.49
N ILE A 103 -21.33 1.56 -42.07
CA ILE A 103 -21.02 1.86 -40.67
C ILE A 103 -21.62 3.21 -40.30
N PRO A 104 -22.28 3.34 -39.14
CA PRO A 104 -22.83 4.61 -38.70
C PRO A 104 -21.70 5.58 -38.31
N LYS A 105 -21.90 6.88 -38.58
CA LYS A 105 -20.86 7.90 -38.34
C LYS A 105 -20.37 7.97 -36.89
N TRP A 106 -21.23 7.68 -35.92
CA TRP A 106 -20.83 7.69 -34.50
C TRP A 106 -19.78 6.62 -34.18
N ALA A 107 -19.71 5.54 -34.98
CA ALA A 107 -18.74 4.45 -34.81
C ALA A 107 -17.45 4.67 -35.62
N TYR A 108 -17.29 5.79 -36.34
CA TYR A 108 -16.12 5.97 -37.22
C TYR A 108 -14.80 6.00 -36.47
N ASN A 109 -14.76 6.64 -35.30
CA ASN A 109 -13.54 6.72 -34.50
C ASN A 109 -13.10 5.33 -34.05
N SER A 110 -14.00 4.59 -33.42
CA SER A 110 -13.71 3.25 -32.89
C SER A 110 -13.44 2.22 -33.99
N VAL A 111 -14.21 2.24 -35.09
CA VAL A 111 -14.00 1.30 -36.21
C VAL A 111 -12.70 1.60 -36.97
N SER A 112 -12.35 2.88 -37.15
CA SER A 112 -11.07 3.24 -37.78
C SER A 112 -9.87 2.87 -36.92
N TYR A 113 -9.94 3.10 -35.60
CA TYR A 113 -8.92 2.64 -34.64
C TYR A 113 -8.73 1.12 -34.71
N ALA A 114 -9.82 0.36 -34.67
CA ALA A 114 -9.75 -1.10 -34.68
C ALA A 114 -9.23 -1.66 -36.02
N LEU A 115 -9.49 -0.97 -37.14
CA LEU A 115 -8.90 -1.31 -38.44
C LEU A 115 -7.41 -0.97 -38.50
N GLU A 116 -7.01 0.19 -37.97
CA GLU A 116 -5.62 0.65 -37.99
C GLU A 116 -4.71 -0.27 -37.17
N ASN A 117 -5.17 -0.63 -35.97
CA ASN A 117 -4.48 -1.54 -35.07
C ASN A 117 -4.69 -3.02 -35.43
N GLY A 118 -5.45 -3.30 -36.50
CA GLY A 118 -5.70 -4.66 -36.97
C GLY A 118 -6.56 -5.52 -36.04
N ILE A 119 -7.17 -4.95 -34.99
CA ILE A 119 -8.14 -5.63 -34.10
C ILE A 119 -9.28 -6.24 -34.92
N ILE A 120 -9.71 -5.52 -35.97
CA ILE A 120 -10.65 -6.02 -36.98
C ILE A 120 -10.06 -5.89 -38.39
N THR A 121 -10.57 -6.69 -39.32
CA THR A 121 -10.15 -6.68 -40.72
C THR A 121 -11.26 -6.17 -41.66
N ARG A 122 -10.89 -5.91 -42.92
CA ARG A 122 -11.86 -5.60 -43.99
C ARG A 122 -12.89 -6.71 -44.22
N THR A 123 -12.57 -7.96 -43.88
CA THR A 123 -13.53 -9.06 -43.94
C THR A 123 -14.52 -8.97 -42.77
N ASN A 124 -14.03 -8.63 -41.56
CA ASN A 124 -14.89 -8.52 -40.37
C ASN A 124 -15.92 -7.38 -40.52
N ILE A 125 -15.48 -6.18 -40.94
CA ILE A 125 -16.37 -5.00 -41.06
C ILE A 125 -17.57 -5.22 -42.00
N SER A 126 -17.45 -6.10 -43.00
CA SER A 126 -18.56 -6.45 -43.89
C SER A 126 -19.72 -7.18 -43.21
N SER A 127 -19.50 -7.68 -42.00
CA SER A 127 -20.51 -8.36 -41.18
C SER A 127 -21.16 -7.45 -40.14
N PHE A 128 -20.74 -6.19 -39.98
CA PHE A 128 -21.18 -5.33 -38.87
C PHE A 128 -22.63 -4.86 -39.00
N MET A 129 -23.16 -4.86 -40.22
CA MET A 129 -24.49 -4.35 -40.55
C MET A 129 -25.31 -5.44 -41.24
N ASN A 130 -26.61 -5.47 -40.94
CA ASN A 130 -27.58 -6.28 -41.68
C ASN A 130 -27.92 -5.61 -43.03
N MET A 131 -28.52 -6.38 -43.94
CA MET A 131 -28.93 -5.87 -45.27
C MET A 131 -29.97 -4.74 -45.19
N ASP A 132 -30.75 -4.68 -44.10
CA ASP A 132 -31.73 -3.62 -43.84
C ASP A 132 -31.12 -2.36 -43.23
N GLY A 133 -29.81 -2.33 -43.00
CA GLY A 133 -29.09 -1.21 -42.41
C GLY A 133 -29.12 -1.16 -40.88
N SER A 134 -29.72 -2.15 -40.21
CA SER A 134 -29.62 -2.29 -38.76
C SER A 134 -28.24 -2.83 -38.34
N ALA A 135 -27.78 -2.46 -37.15
CA ALA A 135 -26.55 -3.01 -36.60
C ALA A 135 -26.72 -4.50 -36.29
N ARG A 136 -25.76 -5.33 -36.69
CA ARG A 136 -25.83 -6.78 -36.45
C ARG A 136 -25.35 -7.11 -35.05
N SER A 137 -26.06 -8.01 -34.37
CA SER A 137 -25.64 -8.55 -33.07
C SER A 137 -24.37 -9.40 -33.20
N ALA A 138 -23.45 -9.24 -32.26
CA ALA A 138 -22.21 -10.00 -32.23
C ALA A 138 -22.40 -11.37 -31.57
N THR A 139 -21.67 -12.36 -32.08
CA THR A 139 -21.64 -13.70 -31.51
C THR A 139 -20.58 -13.82 -30.42
N ARG A 140 -20.65 -14.86 -29.59
CA ARG A 140 -19.66 -15.14 -28.54
C ARG A 140 -18.26 -15.35 -29.10
N GLU A 141 -18.11 -16.04 -30.24
CA GLU A 141 -16.78 -16.22 -30.84
C GLU A 141 -16.24 -14.95 -31.48
N ASP A 142 -17.09 -14.10 -32.05
CA ASP A 142 -16.67 -12.81 -32.61
C ASP A 142 -16.32 -11.80 -31.51
N THR A 143 -17.06 -11.80 -30.40
CA THR A 143 -16.67 -11.05 -29.19
C THR A 143 -15.30 -11.52 -28.70
N ALA A 144 -15.06 -12.84 -28.68
CA ALA A 144 -13.77 -13.37 -28.31
C ALA A 144 -12.65 -12.95 -29.26
N TYR A 145 -12.91 -12.98 -30.57
CA TYR A 145 -11.97 -12.52 -31.58
C TYR A 145 -11.60 -11.03 -31.38
N ILE A 146 -12.58 -10.15 -31.21
CA ILE A 146 -12.34 -8.70 -31.07
C ILE A 146 -11.58 -8.39 -29.79
N PHE A 147 -12.04 -8.89 -28.63
CA PHE A 147 -11.39 -8.64 -27.34
C PHE A 147 -10.03 -9.33 -27.25
N GLY A 148 -9.88 -10.53 -27.79
CA GLY A 148 -8.62 -11.26 -27.77
C GLY A 148 -7.56 -10.62 -28.65
N ARG A 149 -7.91 -10.11 -29.84
CA ARG A 149 -6.99 -9.33 -30.68
C ARG A 149 -6.57 -8.03 -30.02
N PHE A 150 -7.50 -7.36 -29.34
CA PHE A 150 -7.18 -6.17 -28.55
C PHE A 150 -6.20 -6.51 -27.43
N LEU A 151 -6.51 -7.49 -26.58
CA LEU A 151 -5.62 -7.92 -25.51
C LEU A 151 -4.24 -8.38 -26.01
N GLU A 152 -4.19 -9.08 -27.15
CA GLU A 152 -2.93 -9.46 -27.79
C GLU A 152 -2.13 -8.24 -28.26
N ASN A 153 -2.79 -7.23 -28.86
CA ASN A 153 -2.15 -5.97 -29.23
C ASN A 153 -1.62 -5.21 -28.02
N GLU A 154 -2.36 -5.25 -26.91
CA GLU A 154 -1.89 -4.71 -25.65
C GLU A 154 -0.72 -5.53 -25.10
N GLY A 155 -0.46 -6.75 -25.57
CA GLY A 155 0.65 -7.61 -25.10
C GLY A 155 0.25 -8.62 -24.03
N VAL A 156 -1.05 -8.78 -23.75
CA VAL A 156 -1.57 -9.81 -22.84
C VAL A 156 -1.43 -11.19 -23.48
N LYS A 157 -0.94 -12.16 -22.70
CA LYS A 157 -0.74 -13.55 -23.13
C LYS A 157 -1.66 -14.49 -22.37
N ALA A 158 -1.96 -15.63 -22.99
CA ALA A 158 -2.75 -16.68 -22.36
C ALA A 158 -2.00 -17.27 -21.15
N SER A 159 -2.73 -17.59 -20.09
CA SER A 159 -2.20 -18.32 -18.94
C SER A 159 -2.15 -19.82 -19.24
N ALA A 160 -1.50 -20.60 -18.37
CA ALA A 160 -1.50 -22.06 -18.48
C ALA A 160 -2.89 -22.70 -18.24
N ALA A 161 -3.87 -21.94 -17.74
CA ALA A 161 -5.19 -22.41 -17.33
C ALA A 161 -6.25 -22.36 -18.45
N VAL A 162 -5.89 -22.76 -19.68
CA VAL A 162 -6.84 -22.78 -20.82
C VAL A 162 -7.99 -23.75 -20.55
N LYS A 163 -9.23 -23.30 -20.72
CA LYS A 163 -10.43 -24.12 -20.49
C LYS A 163 -10.75 -24.96 -21.72
N ASN A 164 -11.10 -26.24 -21.49
CA ASN A 164 -11.55 -27.13 -22.55
C ASN A 164 -13.08 -27.14 -22.62
N PHE A 165 -13.65 -26.67 -23.73
CA PHE A 165 -15.09 -26.67 -23.97
C PHE A 165 -15.57 -27.94 -24.70
N ALA A 166 -16.76 -28.42 -24.34
CA ALA A 166 -17.37 -29.62 -24.92
C ALA A 166 -17.71 -29.44 -26.42
N ASP A 167 -18.05 -28.23 -26.83
CA ASP A 167 -18.37 -27.87 -28.21
C ASP A 167 -17.23 -27.16 -28.94
N LYS A 168 -15.97 -27.34 -28.52
CA LYS A 168 -14.80 -26.68 -29.12
C LYS A 168 -14.68 -26.86 -30.65
N ASN A 169 -15.17 -27.97 -31.19
CA ASN A 169 -15.17 -28.24 -32.63
C ASN A 169 -16.14 -27.35 -33.43
N LYS A 170 -17.02 -26.59 -32.75
CA LYS A 170 -17.91 -25.60 -33.36
C LYS A 170 -17.31 -24.20 -33.38
N ILE A 171 -16.20 -23.98 -32.67
CA ILE A 171 -15.48 -22.69 -32.66
C ILE A 171 -14.71 -22.60 -33.97
N SER A 172 -14.84 -21.47 -34.67
CA SER A 172 -14.10 -21.26 -35.91
C SER A 172 -12.60 -21.24 -35.67
N ALA A 173 -11.83 -21.76 -36.62
CA ALA A 173 -10.37 -21.88 -36.48
C ALA A 173 -9.67 -20.53 -36.27
N VAL A 174 -10.25 -19.44 -36.78
CA VAL A 174 -9.72 -18.08 -36.62
C VAL A 174 -10.00 -17.51 -35.22
N CYS A 175 -11.08 -17.93 -34.56
CA CYS A 175 -11.43 -17.47 -33.22
C CYS A 175 -10.84 -18.33 -32.10
N ALA A 176 -10.49 -19.59 -32.39
CA ALA A 176 -9.94 -20.55 -31.42
C ALA A 176 -8.83 -19.99 -30.51
N PRO A 177 -7.74 -19.36 -31.01
CA PRO A 177 -6.68 -18.86 -30.13
C PRO A 177 -7.15 -17.75 -29.18
N TYR A 178 -8.12 -16.94 -29.61
CA TYR A 178 -8.65 -15.85 -28.79
C TYR A 178 -9.66 -16.34 -27.75
N VAL A 179 -10.41 -17.40 -28.07
CA VAL A 179 -11.23 -18.11 -27.07
C VAL A 179 -10.32 -18.74 -26.00
N ASP A 180 -9.21 -19.35 -26.40
CA ASP A 180 -8.23 -19.90 -25.47
C ASP A 180 -7.65 -18.80 -24.56
N LEU A 181 -7.23 -17.67 -25.13
CA LEU A 181 -6.75 -16.49 -24.38
C LEU A 181 -7.76 -16.02 -23.34
N LEU A 182 -8.98 -15.66 -23.77
CA LEU A 182 -10.00 -15.09 -22.89
C LEU A 182 -10.51 -16.09 -21.84
N SER A 183 -10.51 -17.38 -22.16
CA SER A 183 -10.89 -18.42 -21.19
C SER A 183 -9.81 -18.67 -20.14
N SER A 184 -8.53 -18.58 -20.52
CA SER A 184 -7.39 -18.70 -19.61
C SER A 184 -7.28 -17.54 -18.61
N LEU A 185 -7.90 -16.41 -18.95
CA LEU A 185 -7.98 -15.19 -18.14
C LEU A 185 -9.31 -15.06 -17.39
N ASP A 186 -10.16 -16.09 -17.43
CA ASP A 186 -11.50 -16.08 -16.83
C ASP A 186 -12.43 -14.95 -17.30
N ILE A 187 -12.12 -14.29 -18.43
CA ILE A 187 -12.99 -13.28 -19.05
C ILE A 187 -14.23 -13.94 -19.65
N LEU A 188 -14.02 -15.01 -20.43
CA LEU A 188 -15.11 -15.80 -21.01
C LEU A 188 -15.13 -17.20 -20.42
N VAL A 189 -16.31 -17.60 -19.95
CA VAL A 189 -16.55 -18.93 -19.38
C VAL A 189 -17.67 -19.64 -20.14
N GLY A 190 -17.64 -20.97 -20.09
CA GLY A 190 -18.66 -21.83 -20.69
C GLY A 190 -19.94 -21.83 -19.86
N ASP A 191 -20.99 -22.43 -20.43
CA ASP A 191 -22.24 -22.66 -19.73
C ASP A 191 -22.14 -23.81 -18.70
N GLU A 192 -23.25 -24.12 -18.03
CA GLU A 192 -23.35 -25.21 -17.03
C GLU A 192 -23.03 -26.60 -17.62
N ASN A 193 -23.14 -26.76 -18.94
CA ASN A 193 -22.82 -27.99 -19.66
C ASN A 193 -21.38 -27.97 -20.23
N ASN A 194 -20.57 -26.99 -19.83
CA ASN A 194 -19.21 -26.75 -20.32
C ASN A 194 -19.14 -26.49 -21.84
N ASN A 195 -20.18 -25.91 -22.44
CA ASN A 195 -20.15 -25.43 -23.84
C ASN A 195 -19.76 -23.95 -23.89
N PHE A 196 -18.95 -23.58 -24.88
CA PHE A 196 -18.66 -22.19 -25.20
C PHE A 196 -19.82 -21.50 -25.92
N ASN A 197 -20.60 -22.23 -26.72
CA ASN A 197 -21.71 -21.72 -27.53
C ASN A 197 -21.29 -20.61 -28.53
N PRO A 198 -20.37 -20.88 -29.47
CA PRO A 198 -19.71 -19.85 -30.29
C PRO A 198 -20.66 -18.97 -31.10
N ASN A 199 -21.76 -19.53 -31.59
CA ASN A 199 -22.73 -18.84 -32.45
C ASN A 199 -23.83 -18.07 -31.69
N ASN A 200 -23.90 -18.21 -30.36
CA ASN A 200 -24.89 -17.46 -29.58
C ASN A 200 -24.50 -15.98 -29.53
N THR A 201 -25.50 -15.10 -29.53
CA THR A 201 -25.26 -13.66 -29.33
C THR A 201 -24.98 -13.34 -27.87
N VAL A 202 -24.27 -12.25 -27.63
CA VAL A 202 -23.94 -11.76 -26.28
C VAL A 202 -24.85 -10.58 -25.94
N ASN A 203 -25.43 -10.58 -24.74
CA ASN A 203 -26.22 -9.45 -24.26
C ASN A 203 -25.35 -8.37 -23.58
N ARG A 204 -25.93 -7.20 -23.36
CA ARG A 204 -25.22 -6.04 -22.79
C ARG A 204 -24.74 -6.28 -21.36
N ALA A 205 -25.47 -7.06 -20.56
CA ALA A 205 -24.99 -7.44 -19.22
C ALA A 205 -23.79 -8.40 -19.28
N GLU A 206 -23.78 -9.36 -20.21
CA GLU A 206 -22.66 -10.28 -20.39
C GLU A 206 -21.44 -9.52 -20.88
N THR A 207 -21.66 -8.56 -21.77
CA THR A 207 -20.61 -7.66 -22.27
C THR A 207 -20.07 -6.78 -21.15
N ALA A 208 -20.91 -6.31 -20.21
CA ALA A 208 -20.43 -5.56 -19.05
C ALA A 208 -19.46 -6.39 -18.21
N VAL A 209 -19.75 -7.69 -17.98
CA VAL A 209 -18.82 -8.60 -17.30
C VAL A 209 -17.50 -8.72 -18.06
N ILE A 210 -17.57 -8.94 -19.38
CA ILE A 210 -16.37 -9.05 -20.24
C ILE A 210 -15.54 -7.76 -20.15
N ALA A 211 -16.18 -6.59 -20.25
CA ALA A 211 -15.53 -5.29 -20.20
C ALA A 211 -14.87 -5.05 -18.84
N THR A 212 -15.59 -5.26 -17.73
CA THR A 212 -15.05 -5.10 -16.37
C THR A 212 -13.83 -5.98 -16.18
N LYS A 213 -13.91 -7.27 -16.54
CA LYS A 213 -12.77 -8.19 -16.38
C LYS A 213 -11.58 -7.81 -17.27
N THR A 214 -11.85 -7.40 -18.50
CA THR A 214 -10.81 -6.93 -19.43
C THR A 214 -10.13 -5.68 -18.88
N ASN A 215 -10.91 -4.69 -18.43
CA ASN A 215 -10.43 -3.46 -17.82
C ASN A 215 -9.58 -3.74 -16.58
N ASN A 216 -10.02 -4.67 -15.71
CA ASN A 216 -9.25 -5.07 -14.55
C ASN A 216 -7.92 -5.68 -14.95
N ILE A 217 -7.88 -6.57 -15.95
CA ILE A 217 -6.61 -7.15 -16.44
C ILE A 217 -5.67 -6.07 -16.99
N LEU A 218 -6.20 -5.07 -17.69
CA LEU A 218 -5.37 -3.98 -18.23
C LEU A 218 -4.80 -3.13 -17.09
N LYS A 219 -5.62 -2.78 -16.09
CA LYS A 219 -5.15 -2.02 -14.93
C LYS A 219 -4.20 -2.80 -14.02
N ASP A 220 -4.47 -4.08 -13.81
CA ASP A 220 -3.58 -5.04 -13.12
C ASP A 220 -2.24 -5.23 -13.86
N ARG A 221 -2.10 -4.69 -15.08
CA ARG A 221 -0.88 -4.74 -15.89
C ARG A 221 -0.22 -3.37 -16.06
N GLU A 222 -0.91 -2.28 -15.75
CA GLU A 222 -0.28 -0.98 -15.49
C GLU A 222 0.42 -0.96 -14.12
N SER A 223 0.20 -1.98 -13.28
CA SER A 223 1.06 -2.36 -12.17
C SER A 223 2.18 -3.30 -12.64
N ASP A 224 3.02 -2.84 -13.58
CA ASP A 224 4.40 -3.32 -13.57
C ASP A 224 4.92 -3.13 -12.13
N PRO A 225 5.54 -4.15 -11.50
CA PRO A 225 6.06 -4.00 -10.15
C PRO A 225 6.97 -2.78 -10.12
N VAL A 226 6.53 -1.72 -9.45
CA VAL A 226 7.25 -0.45 -9.34
C VAL A 226 8.62 -0.69 -8.73
N HIS A 227 8.76 -1.76 -7.94
CA HIS A 227 10.03 -2.22 -7.42
C HIS A 227 11.02 -2.69 -8.51
N GLU A 228 10.61 -3.39 -9.59
CA GLU A 228 11.57 -4.02 -10.52
C GLU A 228 12.46 -3.00 -11.25
N ASP A 229 11.98 -1.76 -11.43
CA ASP A 229 12.71 -0.66 -12.05
C ASP A 229 13.47 0.23 -11.04
N LYS A 230 13.39 -0.06 -9.73
CA LYS A 230 13.98 0.76 -8.67
C LYS A 230 15.03 0.00 -7.86
N THR A 231 16.15 0.66 -7.56
CA THR A 231 17.24 0.09 -6.76
C THR A 231 16.97 0.11 -5.24
N GLY A 232 15.84 0.67 -4.83
CA GLY A 232 15.38 0.79 -3.44
C GLY A 232 13.99 1.42 -3.37
N SER A 233 13.37 1.38 -2.20
CA SER A 233 12.04 1.97 -1.98
C SER A 233 12.06 3.49 -2.06
N ASP A 234 10.91 4.08 -2.43
CA ASP A 234 10.75 5.53 -2.47
C ASP A 234 10.60 6.10 -1.06
N TYR A 235 9.95 5.34 -0.17
CA TYR A 235 9.85 5.63 1.26
C TYR A 235 10.20 4.39 2.08
N SER A 236 10.76 4.62 3.27
CA SER A 236 10.99 3.57 4.26
C SER A 236 10.74 4.14 5.66
N GLY A 237 10.05 3.38 6.51
CA GLY A 237 9.71 3.84 7.85
C GLY A 237 8.75 2.92 8.59
N TYR A 238 8.15 3.44 9.66
CA TYR A 238 7.15 2.72 10.46
C TYR A 238 5.74 3.18 10.14
N ILE A 239 4.85 2.22 9.87
CA ILE A 239 3.44 2.51 9.68
C ILE A 239 2.82 2.86 11.03
N ASN A 240 2.24 4.05 11.12
CA ASN A 240 1.54 4.50 12.33
C ASN A 240 0.04 4.24 12.29
N ASN A 241 -0.58 4.40 11.12
CA ASN A 241 -2.02 4.23 10.93
C ASN A 241 -2.31 3.81 9.48
N VAL A 242 -3.34 2.99 9.28
CA VAL A 242 -3.79 2.51 7.97
C VAL A 242 -5.29 2.68 7.87
N THR A 243 -5.74 3.20 6.73
CA THR A 243 -7.14 3.26 6.33
C THR A 243 -7.35 2.45 5.05
N GLU A 244 -8.57 2.42 4.53
CA GLU A 244 -8.86 1.74 3.27
C GLU A 244 -8.05 2.33 2.11
N ASP A 245 -7.99 3.66 2.02
CA ASP A 245 -7.45 4.38 0.86
C ASP A 245 -6.08 5.03 1.10
N SER A 246 -5.56 5.05 2.33
CA SER A 246 -4.27 5.69 2.64
C SER A 246 -3.62 5.12 3.91
N PHE A 247 -2.34 5.41 4.11
CA PHE A 247 -1.65 5.14 5.37
C PHE A 247 -0.69 6.26 5.75
N MET A 248 -0.38 6.36 7.04
CA MET A 248 0.59 7.28 7.60
C MET A 248 1.89 6.53 7.92
N LEU A 249 2.99 7.03 7.39
CA LEU A 249 4.35 6.51 7.56
C LEU A 249 5.20 7.53 8.32
N TYR A 250 5.89 7.09 9.37
CA TYR A 250 7.00 7.84 9.97
C TYR A 250 8.28 7.34 9.34
N THR A 251 8.86 8.14 8.45
CA THR A 251 10.04 7.76 7.67
C THR A 251 11.29 7.76 8.54
N PHE A 252 12.32 6.99 8.15
CA PHE A 252 13.56 6.90 8.92
C PHE A 252 14.39 8.18 8.93
N ASP A 253 14.15 9.10 8.00
CA ASP A 253 14.70 10.45 7.99
C ASP A 253 13.96 11.42 8.93
N GLY A 254 12.93 10.94 9.65
CA GLY A 254 12.22 11.68 10.69
C GLY A 254 11.02 12.49 10.20
N GLU A 255 10.55 12.26 8.97
CA GLU A 255 9.34 12.90 8.44
C GLU A 255 8.07 12.08 8.73
N SER A 256 6.91 12.75 8.70
CA SER A 256 5.60 12.11 8.73
C SER A 256 4.91 12.31 7.39
N VAL A 257 4.69 11.23 6.66
CA VAL A 257 4.10 11.26 5.31
C VAL A 257 2.76 10.52 5.34
N ILE A 258 1.75 11.08 4.67
CA ILE A 258 0.51 10.39 4.36
C ILE A 258 0.58 10.00 2.89
N LEU A 259 0.50 8.70 2.61
CA LEU A 259 0.51 8.18 1.24
C LEU A 259 -0.87 7.65 0.89
N ASP A 260 -1.45 8.23 -0.15
CA ASP A 260 -2.64 7.69 -0.80
C ASP A 260 -2.27 6.37 -1.46
N ARG A 261 -3.22 5.45 -1.44
CA ARG A 261 -3.09 4.11 -2.01
C ARG A 261 -3.86 4.02 -3.30
N ALA A 262 -3.26 3.37 -4.28
CA ALA A 262 -4.01 2.95 -5.44
C ALA A 262 -5.02 1.88 -5.03
N TRP A 263 -6.16 1.82 -5.72
CA TRP A 263 -7.24 0.87 -5.43
C TRP A 263 -6.78 -0.60 -5.60
N ASP A 264 -5.74 -0.82 -6.40
CA ASP A 264 -5.05 -2.08 -6.68
C ASP A 264 -3.74 -2.26 -5.87
N SER A 265 -3.43 -1.34 -4.96
CA SER A 265 -2.22 -1.43 -4.15
C SER A 265 -2.19 -2.68 -3.27
N GLN A 266 -1.01 -3.31 -3.18
CA GLN A 266 -0.82 -4.57 -2.47
C GLN A 266 0.12 -4.40 -1.27
N PHE A 267 -0.35 -4.86 -0.11
CA PHE A 267 0.52 -5.08 1.04
C PHE A 267 1.15 -6.47 0.98
N TYR A 268 2.43 -6.54 1.31
CA TYR A 268 3.14 -7.78 1.59
C TYR A 268 3.57 -7.75 3.05
N LEU A 269 3.39 -8.82 3.79
CA LEU A 269 3.88 -8.95 5.16
C LEU A 269 4.81 -10.16 5.23
N ASP A 270 6.07 -9.92 5.60
CA ASP A 270 7.12 -10.94 5.66
C ASP A 270 7.25 -11.72 4.33
N GLY A 271 7.05 -11.01 3.21
CA GLY A 271 7.14 -11.54 1.85
C GLY A 271 5.86 -12.17 1.29
N GLU A 272 4.79 -12.31 2.08
CA GLU A 272 3.51 -12.86 1.62
C GLU A 272 2.45 -11.77 1.41
N LYS A 273 1.62 -11.91 0.37
CA LYS A 273 0.49 -10.99 0.14
C LYS A 273 -0.46 -11.00 1.34
N THR A 274 -0.83 -9.81 1.80
CA THR A 274 -1.75 -9.62 2.92
C THR A 274 -2.78 -8.53 2.63
N ASP A 275 -3.80 -8.42 3.46
CA ASP A 275 -4.83 -7.40 3.33
C ASP A 275 -4.62 -6.20 4.27
N THR A 276 -5.28 -5.09 3.95
CA THR A 276 -5.25 -3.86 4.76
C THR A 276 -5.66 -4.10 6.21
N ARG A 277 -6.59 -5.03 6.47
CA ARG A 277 -7.10 -5.30 7.83
C ARG A 277 -6.05 -6.00 8.68
N ALA A 278 -5.24 -6.86 8.10
CA ALA A 278 -4.13 -7.50 8.78
C ALA A 278 -3.10 -6.45 9.24
N ILE A 279 -2.68 -5.54 8.36
CA ILE A 279 -1.75 -4.46 8.72
C ILE A 279 -2.38 -3.51 9.76
N TYR A 280 -3.64 -3.11 9.55
CA TYR A 280 -4.38 -2.33 10.53
C TYR A 280 -4.38 -3.02 11.89
N SER A 281 -4.71 -4.31 11.94
CA SER A 281 -4.71 -5.08 13.20
C SER A 281 -3.35 -5.08 13.88
N LEU A 282 -2.24 -5.23 13.16
CA LEU A 282 -0.91 -5.19 13.77
C LEU A 282 -0.64 -3.83 14.41
N THR A 283 -0.80 -2.77 13.61
CA THR A 283 -0.52 -1.38 14.04
C THR A 283 -1.46 -0.90 15.14
N SER A 284 -2.74 -1.26 15.09
CA SER A 284 -3.73 -0.95 16.13
C SER A 284 -3.44 -1.67 17.44
N ASN A 285 -2.71 -2.78 17.39
CA ASN A 285 -2.40 -3.56 18.58
C ASN A 285 -1.11 -3.07 19.24
N GLY A 286 -0.32 -2.23 18.56
CA GLY A 286 0.95 -1.69 19.04
C GLY A 286 2.16 -2.43 18.47
N ILE A 287 1.96 -3.40 17.57
CA ILE A 287 3.05 -4.08 16.87
C ILE A 287 3.70 -3.07 15.91
N LEU A 288 5.03 -2.96 16.00
CA LEU A 288 5.79 -2.11 15.10
C LEU A 288 5.87 -2.76 13.73
N VAL A 289 5.41 -2.04 12.71
CA VAL A 289 5.41 -2.50 11.32
C VAL A 289 6.29 -1.56 10.52
N LYS A 290 7.47 -2.05 10.12
CA LYS A 290 8.30 -1.37 9.14
C LYS A 290 7.70 -1.58 7.76
N ALA A 291 7.80 -0.58 6.91
CA ALA A 291 7.34 -0.62 5.53
C ALA A 291 8.34 0.03 4.58
N ASP A 292 8.67 -0.69 3.53
CA ASP A 292 9.34 -0.19 2.34
C ASP A 292 8.28 0.01 1.25
N VAL A 293 8.10 1.25 0.80
CA VAL A 293 6.98 1.67 -0.06
C VAL A 293 7.47 2.04 -1.45
N TYR A 294 6.79 1.51 -2.47
CA TYR A 294 7.00 1.83 -3.87
C TYR A 294 5.79 2.59 -4.42
N VAL A 295 6.04 3.78 -4.97
CA VAL A 295 5.02 4.68 -5.49
C VAL A 295 5.10 4.86 -7.01
N ASN A 296 3.94 5.05 -7.64
CA ASN A 296 3.87 5.37 -9.07
C ASN A 296 4.35 6.82 -9.36
N SER A 297 4.29 7.24 -10.63
CA SER A 297 4.71 8.58 -11.06
C SER A 297 3.92 9.73 -10.42
N ASP A 298 2.72 9.46 -9.91
CA ASP A 298 1.85 10.43 -9.24
C ASP A 298 2.03 10.42 -7.71
N ASN A 299 3.04 9.70 -7.21
CA ASN A 299 3.34 9.56 -5.78
C ASN A 299 2.24 8.82 -4.98
N VAL A 300 1.51 7.93 -5.65
CA VAL A 300 0.51 7.05 -5.03
C VAL A 300 1.13 5.68 -4.76
N ALA A 301 0.93 5.13 -3.56
CA ALA A 301 1.50 3.86 -3.15
C ALA A 301 0.89 2.67 -3.91
N MET A 302 1.76 1.85 -4.50
CA MET A 302 1.41 0.67 -5.31
C MET A 302 1.77 -0.62 -4.58
N GLU A 303 3.02 -0.74 -4.12
CA GLU A 303 3.50 -1.92 -3.39
C GLU A 303 4.06 -1.50 -2.04
N ILE A 304 3.62 -2.17 -0.98
CA ILE A 304 4.04 -1.87 0.38
C ILE A 304 4.55 -3.16 1.03
N TYR A 305 5.87 -3.25 1.18
CA TYR A 305 6.54 -4.40 1.76
C TYR A 305 6.75 -4.16 3.26
N CYS A 306 5.97 -4.87 4.05
CA CYS A 306 5.97 -4.77 5.49
C CYS A 306 6.74 -5.90 6.15
N THR A 307 7.43 -5.58 7.24
CA THR A 307 7.98 -6.55 8.18
C THR A 307 7.55 -6.19 9.59
N ARG A 308 7.36 -7.21 10.44
CA ARG A 308 7.27 -6.98 11.88
C ARG A 308 8.67 -6.66 12.39
N GLU A 309 8.82 -5.55 13.09
CA GLU A 309 10.10 -5.18 13.70
C GLU A 309 10.09 -5.43 15.20
N GLY A 310 11.28 -5.70 15.72
CA GLY A 310 11.53 -5.74 17.15
C GLY A 310 11.22 -4.39 17.80
N ILE A 311 10.98 -4.41 19.10
CA ILE A 311 10.76 -3.21 19.89
C ILE A 311 12.11 -2.81 20.49
N GLU A 312 12.81 -1.90 19.83
CA GLU A 312 14.11 -1.40 20.27
C GLU A 312 14.17 0.13 20.18
N GLY A 313 14.50 0.79 21.28
CA GLY A 313 14.59 2.25 21.29
C GLY A 313 14.87 2.84 22.67
N GLU A 314 14.85 4.16 22.76
CA GLU A 314 15.02 4.89 24.01
C GLU A 314 13.77 4.75 24.88
N VAL A 315 13.94 4.38 26.14
CA VAL A 315 12.85 4.30 27.11
C VAL A 315 12.62 5.68 27.71
N THR A 316 11.64 6.40 27.16
CA THR A 316 11.44 7.83 27.45
C THR A 316 10.34 8.10 28.47
N GLY A 317 9.59 7.09 28.88
CA GLY A 317 8.57 7.29 29.90
C GLY A 317 7.97 6.02 30.48
N ILE A 318 7.37 6.20 31.64
CA ILE A 318 6.47 5.26 32.29
C ILE A 318 5.19 6.03 32.66
N GLY A 319 4.05 5.35 32.67
CA GLY A 319 2.78 6.01 32.98
C GLY A 319 1.67 5.04 33.32
N HIS A 320 0.63 5.57 33.96
CA HIS A 320 -0.56 4.82 34.34
C HIS A 320 -1.75 5.21 33.43
N LYS A 321 -2.53 4.22 32.98
CA LYS A 321 -3.77 4.44 32.23
C LYS A 321 -4.93 3.74 32.90
N GLU A 322 -5.95 4.52 33.22
CA GLU A 322 -7.24 4.01 33.69
C GLU A 322 -8.40 4.59 32.87
N GLY A 323 -9.51 3.85 32.83
CA GLY A 323 -10.69 4.26 32.11
C GLY A 323 -11.70 3.15 32.00
N ASP A 324 -12.47 3.16 30.91
CA ASP A 324 -13.48 2.16 30.64
C ASP A 324 -13.71 1.96 29.15
N TYR A 325 -14.14 0.75 28.78
CA TYR A 325 -14.58 0.42 27.43
C TYR A 325 -15.97 -0.21 27.43
N LYS A 326 -16.67 -0.12 26.30
CA LYS A 326 -18.00 -0.73 26.13
C LYS A 326 -17.90 -2.08 25.46
N ARG A 327 -18.48 -3.10 26.08
CA ARG A 327 -18.72 -4.43 25.48
C ARG A 327 -20.21 -4.71 25.47
N GLY A 328 -20.86 -4.43 24.33
CA GLY A 328 -22.32 -4.39 24.25
C GLY A 328 -22.89 -3.25 25.11
N SER A 329 -23.81 -3.57 26.01
CA SER A 329 -24.39 -2.59 26.96
C SER A 329 -23.57 -2.41 28.25
N ARG A 330 -22.52 -3.21 28.47
CA ARG A 330 -21.71 -3.17 29.69
C ARG A 330 -20.53 -2.21 29.53
N LYS A 331 -20.28 -1.45 30.59
CA LYS A 331 -19.12 -0.57 30.77
C LYS A 331 -18.11 -1.34 31.63
N ILE A 332 -16.96 -1.68 31.07
CA ILE A 332 -15.92 -2.47 31.74
C ILE A 332 -14.76 -1.53 32.03
N PRO A 333 -14.40 -1.29 33.31
CA PRO A 333 -13.25 -0.47 33.65
C PRO A 333 -11.95 -1.20 33.28
N TYR A 334 -10.91 -0.42 32.98
CA TYR A 334 -9.54 -0.89 32.83
C TYR A 334 -8.60 0.01 33.64
N SER A 335 -7.50 -0.55 34.08
CA SER A 335 -6.38 0.14 34.71
C SER A 335 -5.13 -0.70 34.43
N PHE A 336 -4.09 -0.08 33.87
CA PHE A 336 -2.81 -0.72 33.59
C PHE A 336 -1.70 0.31 33.47
N ASP A 337 -0.47 -0.13 33.71
CA ASP A 337 0.72 0.67 33.53
C ASP A 337 1.28 0.52 32.11
N THR A 338 2.08 1.49 31.71
CA THR A 338 2.70 1.53 30.40
C THR A 338 4.13 2.01 30.48
N VAL A 339 4.98 1.48 29.60
CA VAL A 339 6.28 2.05 29.25
C VAL A 339 6.18 2.68 27.87
N THR A 340 6.86 3.79 27.64
CA THR A 340 6.95 4.47 26.35
C THR A 340 8.36 4.32 25.79
N ILE A 341 8.42 3.82 24.56
CA ILE A 341 9.66 3.62 23.80
C ILE A 341 9.63 4.58 22.62
N THR A 342 10.70 5.37 22.48
CA THR A 342 10.95 6.27 21.37
C THR A 342 11.99 5.65 20.45
N TYR A 343 11.58 5.39 19.21
CA TYR A 343 12.43 4.79 18.18
C TYR A 343 13.41 5.81 17.60
N THR A 344 14.42 5.32 16.90
CA THR A 344 15.48 6.12 16.26
C THR A 344 14.95 7.22 15.32
N ASN A 345 13.78 7.04 14.72
CA ASN A 345 13.13 8.03 13.86
C ASN A 345 12.21 9.02 14.61
N GLY A 346 12.17 8.96 15.94
CA GLY A 346 11.38 9.83 16.82
C GLY A 346 9.93 9.37 17.05
N LEU A 347 9.46 8.30 16.40
CA LEU A 347 8.15 7.72 16.71
C LEU A 347 8.16 7.24 18.16
N SER A 348 7.12 7.58 18.93
CA SER A 348 6.96 7.08 20.29
C SER A 348 5.75 6.17 20.39
N ARG A 349 5.92 5.00 21.02
CA ARG A 349 4.86 4.04 21.29
C ARG A 349 4.85 3.67 22.76
N SER A 350 3.67 3.63 23.34
CA SER A 350 3.49 3.06 24.68
C SER A 350 3.06 1.60 24.56
N TYR A 351 3.55 0.79 25.49
CA TYR A 351 3.27 -0.65 25.63
C TYR A 351 2.78 -0.94 27.04
N ARG A 352 1.92 -1.95 27.22
CA ARG A 352 1.46 -2.34 28.55
C ARG A 352 2.56 -3.06 29.32
N ILE A 353 2.66 -2.76 30.60
CA ILE A 353 3.45 -3.49 31.59
C ILE A 353 2.54 -3.87 32.76
N ASP A 354 2.87 -4.96 33.45
CA ASP A 354 2.13 -5.49 34.60
C ASP A 354 3.06 -6.31 35.51
N GLU A 355 2.50 -6.98 36.52
CA GLU A 355 3.25 -7.75 37.53
C GLU A 355 4.07 -8.91 36.97
N ASP A 356 3.72 -9.41 35.79
CA ASP A 356 4.43 -10.50 35.12
C ASP A 356 5.51 -9.98 34.17
N THR A 357 5.74 -8.66 34.11
CA THR A 357 6.75 -8.04 33.23
C THR A 357 8.11 -8.11 33.91
N SER A 358 9.07 -8.79 33.29
CA SER A 358 10.45 -8.83 33.77
C SER A 358 11.26 -7.69 33.19
N PHE A 359 11.93 -6.93 34.05
CA PHE A 359 12.88 -5.89 33.65
C PHE A 359 14.29 -6.40 33.89
N TYR A 360 15.18 -6.19 32.93
CA TYR A 360 16.58 -6.49 33.07
C TYR A 360 17.39 -5.22 32.84
N TYR A 361 18.46 -5.02 33.58
CA TYR A 361 19.45 -4.00 33.32
C TYR A 361 20.83 -4.64 33.34
N ASP A 362 21.58 -4.52 32.23
CA ASP A 362 22.87 -5.18 32.04
C ASP A 362 22.84 -6.69 32.38
N ASP A 363 21.81 -7.39 31.88
CA ASP A 363 21.50 -8.81 32.12
C ASP A 363 21.13 -9.20 33.57
N GLU A 364 21.04 -8.26 34.50
CA GLU A 364 20.53 -8.49 35.85
C GLU A 364 19.04 -8.14 35.94
N GLU A 365 18.23 -9.04 36.51
CA GLU A 365 16.79 -8.78 36.72
C GLU A 365 16.62 -7.70 37.79
N ILE A 366 15.90 -6.64 37.46
CA ILE A 366 15.60 -5.51 38.34
C ILE A 366 14.11 -5.40 38.60
N ASP A 367 13.73 -4.82 39.74
CA ASP A 367 12.32 -4.57 40.02
C ASP A 367 11.79 -3.29 39.34
N VAL A 368 10.46 -3.12 39.34
CA VAL A 368 9.82 -1.95 38.71
C VAL A 368 10.22 -0.62 39.37
N VAL A 369 10.63 -0.63 40.65
CA VAL A 369 11.07 0.56 41.37
C VAL A 369 12.50 0.94 40.96
N GLU A 370 13.38 -0.03 40.81
CA GLU A 370 14.73 0.14 40.25
C GLU A 370 14.65 0.61 38.79
N PHE A 371 13.76 0.04 37.98
CA PHE A 371 13.48 0.52 36.64
C PHE A 371 13.03 1.99 36.62
N GLN A 372 12.06 2.37 37.46
CA GLN A 372 11.58 3.76 37.58
C GLN A 372 12.70 4.74 37.95
N LYS A 373 13.60 4.33 38.86
CA LYS A 373 14.79 5.11 39.22
C LYS A 373 15.74 5.25 38.05
N LEU A 374 16.02 4.15 37.33
CA LEU A 374 16.93 4.12 36.19
C LEU A 374 16.50 5.09 35.09
N ILE A 375 15.21 5.16 34.76
CA ILE A 375 14.70 6.09 33.74
C ILE A 375 14.36 7.48 34.30
N GLY A 376 14.55 7.74 35.60
CA GLY A 376 14.23 9.01 36.25
C GLY A 376 12.74 9.39 36.18
N LYS A 377 11.83 8.41 36.12
CA LYS A 377 10.38 8.62 36.02
C LYS A 377 9.64 7.67 36.96
N SER A 378 8.60 8.15 37.63
CA SER A 378 7.77 7.34 38.51
C SER A 378 6.34 7.21 38.00
N LEU A 379 5.71 6.08 38.33
CA LEU A 379 4.26 5.95 38.29
C LEU A 379 3.60 6.91 39.30
N PRO A 380 2.35 7.34 39.07
CA PRO A 380 1.66 8.30 39.94
C PRO A 380 1.60 7.88 41.40
N ASP A 381 1.38 6.59 41.67
CA ASP A 381 1.26 6.05 43.03
C ASP A 381 2.62 6.00 43.76
N ASN A 382 3.72 6.11 43.00
CA ASN A 382 5.09 6.11 43.52
C ASN A 382 5.72 7.51 43.45
N ALA A 383 4.94 8.58 43.34
CA ALA A 383 5.46 9.95 43.17
C ALA A 383 6.30 10.46 44.37
N GLU A 384 6.27 9.78 45.51
CA GLU A 384 7.14 10.03 46.67
C GLU A 384 8.48 9.24 46.63
N LEU A 385 8.76 8.48 45.56
CA LEU A 385 10.09 7.93 45.34
C LEU A 385 11.10 9.07 45.40
N GLU A 386 12.16 8.92 46.19
CA GLU A 386 13.38 9.71 46.06
C GLU A 386 13.99 9.36 44.69
N ILE A 387 13.41 9.95 43.64
CA ILE A 387 14.05 10.09 42.35
C ILE A 387 15.24 11.01 42.65
N TYR A 388 16.44 10.52 42.42
CA TYR A 388 17.66 11.27 42.66
C TYR A 388 17.59 12.57 41.84
N GLU A 389 17.48 13.72 42.54
CA GLU A 389 17.67 15.06 41.97
C GLU A 389 19.14 15.41 42.23
N PRO A 390 20.03 15.40 41.22
CA PRO A 390 21.44 15.71 41.44
C PRO A 390 21.63 17.16 41.93
N ASP A 391 22.57 17.35 42.84
CA ASP A 391 23.06 18.68 43.23
C ASP A 391 23.82 19.30 42.04
N GLU A 392 23.73 20.63 41.84
CA GLU A 392 24.25 21.38 40.67
C GLU A 392 25.77 21.23 40.35
N ASP A 393 26.53 20.45 41.12
CA ASP A 393 27.99 20.42 41.13
C ASP A 393 28.65 19.01 41.01
N GLU A 394 27.90 17.92 40.75
CA GLU A 394 28.48 16.59 40.46
C GLU A 394 28.37 16.26 38.95
N ASP A 395 29.49 15.85 38.33
CA ASP A 395 29.53 15.42 36.91
C ASP A 395 28.60 14.20 36.71
N ASP A 396 27.78 14.27 35.67
CA ASP A 396 26.35 13.96 35.73
C ASP A 396 26.01 12.59 35.07
N GLU A 397 26.25 11.47 35.78
CA GLU A 397 25.93 10.12 35.27
C GLU A 397 24.40 9.84 35.21
N SER A 398 23.56 10.71 35.80
CA SER A 398 22.11 10.55 35.91
C SER A 398 21.29 10.92 34.65
N TYR A 399 21.95 11.31 33.54
CA TYR A 399 21.29 11.74 32.30
C TYR A 399 21.51 10.84 31.09
N LEU A 400 21.92 9.60 31.30
CA LEU A 400 22.11 8.69 30.19
C LEU A 400 20.76 8.24 29.63
N PRO A 401 20.55 8.38 28.32
CA PRO A 401 19.40 7.76 27.70
C PRO A 401 19.45 6.26 27.96
N VAL A 402 18.39 5.76 28.57
CA VAL A 402 18.20 4.33 28.81
C VAL A 402 17.58 3.76 27.54
N TYR A 403 18.22 2.77 26.94
CA TYR A 403 17.70 2.07 25.78
C TYR A 403 17.16 0.71 26.20
N GLY A 404 16.15 0.23 25.48
CA GLY A 404 15.46 -1.01 25.77
C GLY A 404 15.22 -1.83 24.52
N GLU A 405 15.51 -3.13 24.59
CA GLU A 405 15.00 -4.15 23.68
C GLU A 405 13.88 -4.91 24.40
N ALA A 406 12.71 -5.05 23.78
CA ALA A 406 11.55 -5.67 24.40
C ALA A 406 11.03 -6.89 23.63
N ASP A 407 10.84 -8.01 24.34
CA ASP A 407 9.98 -9.09 23.89
C ASP A 407 8.54 -8.80 24.34
N ALA A 408 7.60 -8.93 23.41
CA ALA A 408 6.23 -8.53 23.64
C ALA A 408 5.24 -9.53 23.08
N GLU A 409 4.12 -9.68 23.78
CA GLU A 409 3.02 -10.55 23.37
C GLU A 409 1.73 -9.76 23.16
N PHE A 410 0.92 -10.31 22.26
CA PHE A 410 -0.41 -9.81 22.01
C PHE A 410 -1.38 -10.44 23.01
N ASN A 411 -2.09 -9.60 23.77
CA ASN A 411 -3.15 -10.04 24.68
C ASN A 411 -4.52 -9.49 24.20
N ASP A 412 -5.38 -10.39 23.73
CA ASP A 412 -6.70 -10.06 23.17
C ASP A 412 -7.82 -9.92 24.24
N GLU A 413 -7.50 -10.12 25.52
CA GLU A 413 -8.50 -10.08 26.60
C GLU A 413 -9.09 -8.68 26.81
N TYR A 414 -8.35 -7.62 26.42
CA TYR A 414 -8.73 -6.23 26.62
C TYR A 414 -8.99 -5.50 25.29
N TYR A 415 -10.17 -4.89 25.14
CA TYR A 415 -10.50 -4.01 24.00
C TYR A 415 -9.98 -2.58 24.22
N VAL A 416 -8.73 -2.44 24.67
CA VAL A 416 -8.14 -1.16 25.07
C VAL A 416 -6.74 -1.03 24.48
N TYR A 417 -6.41 0.17 23.97
CA TYR A 417 -5.10 0.46 23.39
C TYR A 417 -4.09 0.95 24.45
N PRO A 418 -2.82 0.50 24.41
CA PRO A 418 -2.26 -0.52 23.51
C PRO A 418 -2.64 -1.94 23.98
N GLN A 419 -2.76 -2.90 23.05
CA GLN A 419 -3.06 -4.30 23.37
C GLN A 419 -1.80 -5.15 23.58
N THR A 420 -0.68 -4.74 22.97
CA THR A 420 0.63 -5.34 23.18
C THR A 420 1.13 -5.12 24.61
N ARG A 421 1.54 -6.21 25.25
CA ARG A 421 2.13 -6.27 26.58
C ARG A 421 3.60 -6.67 26.44
N ILE A 422 4.49 -5.97 27.14
CA ILE A 422 5.90 -6.39 27.23
C ILE A 422 6.00 -7.55 28.22
N LYS A 423 6.66 -8.63 27.81
CA LYS A 423 7.01 -9.75 28.68
C LYS A 423 8.34 -9.49 29.37
N GLU A 424 9.29 -9.01 28.59
CA GLU A 424 10.68 -8.82 28.98
C GLU A 424 11.17 -7.50 28.39
N LEU A 425 11.70 -6.62 29.22
CA LEU A 425 12.36 -5.39 28.79
C LEU A 425 13.83 -5.43 29.24
N ARG A 426 14.74 -5.59 28.27
CA ARG A 426 16.19 -5.55 28.51
C ARG A 426 16.71 -4.15 28.31
N LEU A 427 17.04 -3.51 29.41
CA LEU A 427 17.54 -2.16 29.50
C LEU A 427 19.06 -2.18 29.49
N HIS A 428 19.62 -1.17 28.85
CA HIS A 428 21.02 -0.85 28.94
C HIS A 428 21.13 0.66 28.94
N THR A 429 22.05 1.19 29.72
CA THR A 429 22.42 2.59 29.58
C THR A 429 23.54 2.66 28.57
N VAL A 430 23.47 3.70 27.76
CA VAL A 430 24.60 4.06 26.93
C VAL A 430 25.29 5.22 27.63
N MET A 431 26.28 4.90 28.47
CA MET A 431 27.34 5.85 28.82
C MET A 431 28.22 6.06 27.58
N LEU A 432 28.69 7.27 27.35
CA LEU A 432 30.09 7.56 26.99
C LEU A 432 30.21 9.08 26.79
N GLU A 433 30.19 9.81 27.90
CA GLU A 433 30.54 11.23 27.87
C GLU A 433 32.06 11.44 27.83
N ASN A 434 32.85 10.61 28.54
CA ASN A 434 34.32 10.55 28.47
C ASN A 434 34.85 9.12 28.68
N ALA A 435 35.54 8.54 27.68
CA ALA A 435 36.34 7.31 27.83
C ALA A 435 37.81 7.63 27.56
N VAL A 436 38.78 6.90 28.12
CA VAL A 436 40.18 7.07 27.71
C VAL A 436 40.51 6.05 26.63
N ILE A 437 41.07 6.54 25.51
CA ILE A 437 41.47 5.65 24.43
C ILE A 437 42.67 4.81 24.83
N SER A 438 42.52 3.49 24.81
CA SER A 438 43.62 2.57 25.15
C SER A 438 44.24 1.96 23.89
N SER A 439 43.43 1.68 22.87
CA SER A 439 43.93 1.23 21.57
C SER A 439 43.03 1.62 20.42
N ILE A 440 43.59 1.85 19.22
CA ILE A 440 42.79 2.08 18.01
C ILE A 440 43.53 1.66 16.75
N ASN A 441 42.85 0.88 15.90
CA ASN A 441 43.34 0.46 14.60
C ASN A 441 42.38 0.95 13.48
N ASN A 442 42.47 0.40 12.26
CA ASN A 442 41.64 0.88 11.14
C ASN A 442 40.23 0.30 11.16
N GLU A 443 40.00 -0.73 11.96
CA GLU A 443 38.82 -1.58 11.99
C GLU A 443 38.18 -1.61 13.37
N GLU A 444 38.91 -1.28 14.45
CA GLU A 444 38.46 -1.42 15.85
C GLU A 444 39.09 -0.36 16.77
N ILE A 445 38.42 -0.07 17.89
CA ILE A 445 38.88 0.79 18.99
C ILE A 445 38.59 0.12 20.33
N THR A 446 39.53 0.24 21.26
CA THR A 446 39.35 -0.15 22.66
C THR A 446 39.44 1.07 23.55
N VAL A 447 38.49 1.23 24.46
CA VAL A 447 38.48 2.29 25.45
C VAL A 447 38.36 1.75 26.86
N LEU A 448 38.87 2.53 27.81
CA LEU A 448 38.74 2.28 29.24
C LEU A 448 37.67 3.22 29.78
N ASP A 449 36.71 2.68 30.54
CA ASP A 449 35.84 3.51 31.38
C ASP A 449 36.63 4.12 32.55
N GLU A 450 35.96 4.95 33.35
CA GLU A 450 36.59 5.66 34.46
C GLU A 450 37.13 4.71 35.57
N GLU A 451 36.62 3.48 35.63
CA GLU A 451 37.08 2.43 36.55
C GLU A 451 38.22 1.56 35.97
N GLY A 452 38.62 1.80 34.71
CA GLY A 452 39.70 1.10 34.01
C GLY A 452 39.27 -0.24 33.40
N LYS A 453 37.97 -0.47 33.19
CA LYS A 453 37.44 -1.65 32.50
C LYS A 453 37.45 -1.42 30.99
N GLU A 454 37.93 -2.42 30.24
CA GLU A 454 38.10 -2.36 28.79
C GLU A 454 36.82 -2.70 28.03
N TYR A 455 36.49 -1.87 27.04
CA TYR A 455 35.42 -2.09 26.08
C TYR A 455 35.96 -1.96 24.66
N GLU A 456 35.68 -2.95 23.82
CA GLU A 456 36.14 -3.04 22.44
C GLU A 456 34.98 -2.84 21.48
N TYR A 457 35.15 -1.95 20.52
CA TYR A 457 34.17 -1.62 19.51
C TYR A 457 34.78 -1.67 18.12
N LYS A 458 34.00 -2.13 17.14
CA LYS A 458 34.42 -2.10 15.74
C LYS A 458 34.19 -0.72 15.13
N LEU A 459 35.06 -0.26 14.26
CA LEU A 459 34.91 0.98 13.49
C LEU A 459 34.05 0.69 12.25
N ALA A 460 33.02 1.50 12.06
CA ALA A 460 32.23 1.43 10.83
C ALA A 460 33.08 1.85 9.62
N ASP A 461 32.81 1.27 8.46
CA ASP A 461 33.40 1.69 7.20
C ASP A 461 33.06 3.18 6.94
N GLY A 462 34.09 4.03 6.94
CA GLY A 462 33.93 5.47 6.77
C GLY A 462 33.68 6.26 8.07
N ALA A 463 33.97 5.66 9.22
CA ALA A 463 33.98 6.34 10.52
C ALA A 463 34.70 7.70 10.46
N ARG A 464 34.17 8.66 11.21
CA ARG A 464 34.65 10.05 11.19
C ARG A 464 35.34 10.40 12.49
N PHE A 465 36.50 11.02 12.37
CA PHE A 465 37.40 11.26 13.49
C PHE A 465 37.58 12.76 13.67
N TYR A 466 37.49 13.23 14.90
CA TYR A 466 37.58 14.64 15.24
C TYR A 466 38.54 14.85 16.40
N VAL A 467 39.45 15.82 16.30
CA VAL A 467 40.33 16.24 17.39
C VAL A 467 40.07 17.71 17.66
N ASP A 468 39.76 18.07 18.91
CA ASP A 468 39.37 19.43 19.33
C ASP A 468 38.30 20.04 18.39
N GLY A 469 37.32 19.23 18.02
CA GLY A 469 36.21 19.61 17.14
C GLY A 469 36.53 19.73 15.64
N LYS A 470 37.78 19.49 15.20
CA LYS A 470 38.16 19.49 13.78
C LYS A 470 38.18 18.10 13.19
N LYS A 471 37.58 17.93 12.00
CA LYS A 471 37.53 16.64 11.31
C LYS A 471 38.91 16.28 10.76
N GLU A 472 39.38 15.10 11.13
CA GLU A 472 40.68 14.56 10.73
C GLU A 472 40.52 13.23 9.99
N ARG A 473 41.59 12.83 9.29
CA ARG A 473 41.72 11.46 8.79
C ARG A 473 42.12 10.55 9.94
N ILE A 474 41.73 9.27 9.88
CA ILE A 474 42.06 8.31 10.94
C ILE A 474 43.56 8.23 11.26
N THR A 475 44.42 8.34 10.24
CA THR A 475 45.88 8.32 10.41
C THR A 475 46.40 9.52 11.19
N ASP A 476 45.72 10.67 11.10
CA ASP A 476 46.10 11.90 11.78
C ASP A 476 45.46 11.98 13.16
N PHE A 477 44.20 11.54 13.31
CA PHE A 477 43.55 11.31 14.60
C PHE A 477 44.42 10.42 15.52
N LYS A 478 44.90 9.26 15.02
CA LYS A 478 45.76 8.32 15.76
C LYS A 478 47.07 8.92 16.29
N LYS A 479 47.60 9.97 15.65
CA LYS A 479 48.84 10.62 16.07
C LYS A 479 48.60 11.71 17.10
N ALA A 480 47.41 12.31 17.07
CA ALA A 480 47.03 13.41 17.94
C ALA A 480 46.63 12.90 19.34
N VAL A 481 45.88 11.79 19.40
CA VAL A 481 45.48 11.18 20.67
C VAL A 481 46.66 10.51 21.38
N LYS A 482 46.72 10.65 22.71
CA LYS A 482 47.70 9.98 23.58
C LYS A 482 47.03 8.79 24.25
N MET A 483 47.52 7.58 23.98
CA MET A 483 46.97 6.36 24.58
C MET A 483 47.03 6.45 26.11
N ASP A 484 45.96 5.99 26.76
CA ASP A 484 45.77 6.00 28.21
C ASP A 484 45.79 7.41 28.85
N LEU A 485 45.66 8.48 28.04
CA LEU A 485 45.69 9.88 28.48
C LEU A 485 44.64 10.79 27.82
N SER A 486 44.24 10.53 26.58
CA SER A 486 43.26 11.37 25.86
C SER A 486 41.83 10.88 26.04
N ASN A 487 40.94 11.80 26.41
CA ASN A 487 39.51 11.55 26.51
C ASN A 487 38.87 11.48 25.11
N VAL A 488 37.94 10.54 24.96
CA VAL A 488 37.17 10.34 23.74
C VAL A 488 35.68 10.20 24.04
N LYS A 489 34.88 10.86 23.22
CA LYS A 489 33.44 10.64 23.10
C LYS A 489 33.18 9.80 21.87
N ILE A 490 32.50 8.67 22.07
CA ILE A 490 32.24 7.69 21.01
C ILE A 490 30.78 7.76 20.63
N LYS A 491 30.50 7.80 19.32
CA LYS A 491 29.18 7.52 18.78
C LYS A 491 29.25 6.27 17.93
N TYR A 492 28.31 5.38 18.16
CA TYR A 492 28.17 4.14 17.43
C TYR A 492 26.81 4.06 16.76
N ASP A 493 26.71 3.21 15.75
CA ASP A 493 25.45 2.84 15.14
C ASP A 493 24.75 1.73 15.93
N ASN A 494 23.55 1.38 15.48
CA ASN A 494 22.68 0.40 16.13
C ASN A 494 23.27 -1.03 16.12
N ASP A 495 24.28 -1.29 15.29
CA ASP A 495 25.00 -2.58 15.24
C ASP A 495 26.21 -2.60 16.21
N GLY A 496 26.42 -1.52 16.97
CA GLY A 496 27.52 -1.35 17.91
C GLY A 496 28.85 -0.93 17.25
N TYR A 497 28.84 -0.52 15.96
CA TYR A 497 30.03 -0.04 15.27
C TYR A 497 30.19 1.47 15.47
N VAL A 498 31.39 1.89 15.81
CA VAL A 498 31.74 3.30 16.00
C VAL A 498 31.72 4.04 14.68
N THR A 499 30.81 5.01 14.57
CA THR A 499 30.69 5.88 13.41
C THR A 499 31.37 7.23 13.60
N HIS A 500 31.49 7.72 14.84
CA HIS A 500 32.18 8.98 15.14
C HIS A 500 33.02 8.88 16.41
N LEU A 501 34.24 9.40 16.35
CA LEU A 501 35.12 9.58 17.51
C LEU A 501 35.50 11.05 17.63
N TYR A 502 35.25 11.61 18.80
CA TYR A 502 35.65 12.96 19.17
C TYR A 502 36.68 12.85 20.28
N ALA A 503 37.88 13.38 20.07
CA ALA A 503 38.93 13.39 21.07
C ALA A 503 39.31 14.83 21.44
N GLU A 504 39.70 15.02 22.69
CA GLU A 504 40.39 16.23 23.17
C GLU A 504 41.87 15.89 23.42
N GLU A 505 42.78 16.78 23.00
CA GLU A 505 44.23 16.49 22.88
C GLU A 505 45.00 16.30 24.20
#